data_AF-A0A4D7BEV9-F1
#
_entry.id   AF-A0A4D7BEV9-F1
#
_cell.length_a   1.000
_cell.length_b   1.000
_cell.length_c   1.000
_cell.angle_alpha   90.00
_cell.angle_beta   90.00
_cell.angle_gamma   90.00
#
_symmetry.space_group_name_H-M   'P 1'
#
loop_
_entity.id
_entity.type
_entity.pdbx_description
1 polymer ?
#
loop_
_entity_poly.entity_id
_entity_poly.type
_entity_poly.pdbx_seq_one_letter_code
_entity_poly.pdbx_strand_id
1 'polypeptide(L)'
;MLRAWWKSLTSPRLDLTLSIHSGLTTRIVGRPGAILDDAELAELVDKLRQVAARTLSAGELTYGVFSGDRQRLASTIITLIADTATGQPIAFNALALMETDIDGDRQEVMHLGLVMVDPGVRGKGLSGVLYGLTVLILFLRGGLRTRWISNVTQVPAVVGMVCETFSDAFPSPDPGTRQSFTHLSLARQIMRRHRAVFGVGPEAGFDEARSVITNAYTGGSDDLKKTFAEAAKHREERYNAFCAGLLDYGRGDDVLQLARIDLPAARRYLIGQLPRGSLPAVAGAGLFLLLQRLILPVLHWLDTGRSFGTLRPAKDSKA
;
A
#
# COMPACT_ATOMS: atom_id res chain seq x y z
N MET A 1 14.97 -16.98 -14.77
CA MET A 1 13.99 -15.97 -14.29
C MET A 1 12.60 -16.55 -14.04
N LEU A 2 11.88 -17.13 -15.02
CA LEU A 2 10.51 -17.65 -14.81
C LEU A 2 10.33 -18.63 -13.64
N ARG A 3 11.29 -19.54 -13.36
CA ARG A 3 11.23 -20.46 -12.21
C ARG A 3 11.33 -19.78 -10.83
N ALA A 4 12.06 -18.68 -10.71
CA ALA A 4 12.17 -17.92 -9.46
C ALA A 4 10.89 -17.11 -9.20
N TRP A 5 10.32 -16.53 -10.26
CA TRP A 5 8.99 -15.93 -10.24
C TRP A 5 7.90 -16.95 -9.88
N TRP A 6 7.99 -18.16 -10.45
CA TRP A 6 7.07 -19.27 -10.19
C TRP A 6 7.05 -19.66 -8.72
N LYS A 7 8.22 -19.93 -8.14
CA LYS A 7 8.33 -20.37 -6.75
C LYS A 7 7.84 -19.30 -5.78
N SER A 8 8.05 -18.02 -6.09
CA SER A 8 7.74 -16.94 -5.16
C SER A 8 6.30 -16.38 -5.29
N LEU A 9 5.67 -16.45 -6.48
CA LEU A 9 4.24 -16.15 -6.62
C LEU A 9 3.33 -17.25 -6.03
N THR A 10 3.79 -18.50 -6.03
CA THR A 10 3.04 -19.66 -5.51
C THR A 10 3.40 -20.03 -4.06
N SER A 11 4.55 -19.59 -3.56
CA SER A 11 4.96 -19.79 -2.18
C SER A 11 3.96 -19.14 -1.21
N PRO A 12 3.60 -19.77 -0.08
CA PRO A 12 2.80 -19.12 0.96
C PRO A 12 3.50 -17.89 1.55
N ARG A 13 4.84 -17.83 1.47
CA ARG A 13 5.68 -16.70 1.86
C ARG A 13 5.96 -15.81 0.65
N LEU A 14 5.64 -14.52 0.75
CA LEU A 14 5.98 -13.53 -0.27
C LEU A 14 7.38 -12.99 0.01
N ASP A 15 8.38 -13.46 -0.73
CA ASP A 15 9.72 -12.86 -0.76
C ASP A 15 10.26 -12.90 -2.19
N LEU A 16 10.24 -11.76 -2.86
CA LEU A 16 10.50 -11.60 -4.29
C LEU A 16 11.65 -10.62 -4.50
N THR A 17 12.68 -11.02 -5.24
CA THR A 17 13.74 -10.11 -5.68
C THR A 17 13.68 -9.93 -7.19
N LEU A 18 13.55 -8.69 -7.63
CA LEU A 18 13.35 -8.27 -9.02
C LEU A 18 14.40 -7.24 -9.43
N SER A 19 14.91 -7.33 -10.66
CA SER A 19 15.76 -6.30 -11.26
C SER A 19 14.93 -5.48 -12.25
N ILE A 20 14.29 -4.41 -11.78
CA ILE A 20 13.34 -3.62 -12.58
C ILE A 20 14.05 -2.47 -13.33
N HIS A 21 15.14 -1.96 -12.76
CA HIS A 21 15.97 -0.92 -13.36
C HIS A 21 17.42 -1.39 -13.43
N SER A 22 18.16 -0.92 -14.43
CA SER A 22 19.59 -1.24 -14.56
C SER A 22 20.34 -0.76 -13.32
N GLY A 23 21.07 -1.68 -12.66
CA GLY A 23 21.83 -1.38 -11.45
C GLY A 23 21.00 -1.26 -10.17
N LEU A 24 19.69 -1.51 -10.21
CA LEU A 24 18.84 -1.55 -9.00
C LEU A 24 18.18 -2.92 -8.82
N THR A 25 18.10 -3.32 -7.56
CA THR A 25 17.40 -4.52 -7.11
C THR A 25 16.23 -4.12 -6.22
N THR A 26 15.06 -4.69 -6.47
CA THR A 26 13.82 -4.49 -5.70
C THR A 26 13.46 -5.78 -5.00
N ARG A 27 13.47 -5.79 -3.67
CA ARG A 27 13.01 -6.90 -2.83
C ARG A 27 11.63 -6.59 -2.25
N ILE A 28 10.66 -7.47 -2.43
CA ILE A 28 9.31 -7.36 -1.87
C ILE A 28 9.13 -8.50 -0.86
N VAL A 29 8.98 -8.16 0.42
CA VAL A 29 8.83 -9.08 1.53
C VAL A 29 7.46 -8.87 2.17
N GLY A 30 6.58 -9.87 2.08
CA GLY A 30 5.28 -9.85 2.73
C GLY A 30 5.33 -10.48 4.11
N ARG A 31 4.80 -9.77 5.10
CA ARG A 31 4.75 -10.17 6.51
C ARG A 31 6.12 -10.57 7.07
N PRO A 32 7.16 -9.72 6.96
CA PRO A 32 8.52 -10.07 7.38
C PRO A 32 8.59 -10.62 8.81
N GLY A 33 7.80 -10.08 9.75
CA GLY A 33 7.77 -10.59 11.13
C GLY A 33 7.26 -12.03 11.29
N ALA A 34 6.57 -12.56 10.28
CA ALA A 34 6.08 -13.95 10.25
C ALA A 34 6.98 -14.90 9.44
N ILE A 35 7.89 -14.38 8.61
CA ILE A 35 8.65 -15.21 7.66
C ILE A 35 10.17 -15.13 7.81
N LEU A 36 10.70 -14.01 8.32
CA LEU A 36 12.13 -13.80 8.53
C LEU A 36 12.53 -14.20 9.95
N ASP A 37 13.75 -14.70 10.09
CA ASP A 37 14.36 -14.90 11.42
C ASP A 37 14.75 -13.55 12.06
N ASP A 38 15.24 -13.58 13.31
CA ASP A 38 15.57 -12.34 14.04
C ASP A 38 16.72 -11.56 13.41
N ALA A 39 17.71 -12.23 12.82
CA ALA A 39 18.86 -11.58 12.20
C ALA A 39 18.47 -10.91 10.88
N GLU A 40 17.73 -11.62 10.02
CA GLU A 40 17.19 -11.10 8.77
C GLU A 40 16.21 -9.94 9.00
N LEU A 41 15.38 -10.04 10.04
CA LEU A 41 14.43 -8.98 10.40
C LEU A 41 15.16 -7.73 10.90
N ALA A 42 16.18 -7.90 11.75
CA ALA A 42 17.00 -6.79 12.23
C ALA A 42 17.75 -6.10 11.08
N GLU A 43 18.33 -6.87 10.15
CA GLU A 43 18.99 -6.33 8.96
C GLU A 43 18.01 -5.55 8.07
N LEU A 44 16.79 -6.07 7.88
CA LEU A 44 15.76 -5.37 7.11
C LEU A 44 15.41 -4.03 7.78
N VAL A 45 15.16 -4.02 9.09
CA VAL A 45 14.81 -2.80 9.84
C VAL A 45 15.94 -1.78 9.81
N ASP A 46 17.20 -2.23 9.93
CA ASP A 46 18.36 -1.34 9.83
C ASP A 46 18.43 -0.66 8.45
N LYS A 47 18.22 -1.41 7.37
CA LYS A 47 18.17 -0.84 6.01
C LYS A 47 17.04 0.19 5.84
N LEU A 48 15.88 -0.02 6.46
CA LEU A 48 14.79 0.95 6.44
C LEU A 48 15.17 2.24 7.20
N ARG A 49 15.81 2.11 8.36
CA ARG A 49 16.31 3.25 9.14
C ARG A 49 17.39 4.02 8.41
N GLN A 50 18.29 3.34 7.69
CA GLN A 50 19.31 3.99 6.87
C GLN A 50 18.70 4.90 5.78
N VAL A 51 17.64 4.44 5.10
CA VAL A 51 16.93 5.28 4.12
C VAL A 51 16.23 6.45 4.81
N ALA A 52 15.55 6.20 5.93
CA ALA A 52 14.83 7.23 6.67
C ALA A 52 15.76 8.36 7.15
N ALA A 53 16.91 8.01 7.72
CA ALA A 53 17.92 8.95 8.22
C ALA A 53 18.47 9.90 7.13
N ARG A 54 18.43 9.49 5.85
CA ARG A 54 18.83 10.36 4.72
C ARG A 54 17.70 11.25 4.22
N THR A 55 16.46 10.89 4.53
CA THR A 55 15.27 11.61 4.05
C THR A 55 14.73 12.64 5.04
N LEU A 56 15.04 12.50 6.33
CA LEU A 56 14.56 13.37 7.40
C LEU A 56 15.72 14.16 8.00
N SER A 57 15.51 15.46 8.21
CA SER A 57 16.53 16.41 8.67
C SER A 57 16.77 16.41 10.19
N ALA A 58 15.79 15.94 10.97
CA ALA A 58 15.89 15.73 12.40
C ALA A 58 14.75 14.80 12.82
N GLY A 59 15.07 13.72 13.55
CA GLY A 59 14.07 12.80 14.11
C GLY A 59 14.21 11.36 13.65
N GLU A 60 14.28 10.44 14.61
CA GLU A 60 14.03 9.02 14.36
C GLU A 60 12.51 8.80 14.35
N LEU A 61 11.94 8.41 13.21
CA LEU A 61 10.55 7.94 13.23
C LEU A 61 10.51 6.67 14.09
N THR A 62 9.73 6.71 15.18
CA THR A 62 9.64 5.60 16.13
C THR A 62 8.40 4.71 15.92
N TYR A 63 7.59 5.00 14.90
CA TYR A 63 6.34 4.28 14.63
C TYR A 63 6.43 3.29 13.47
N GLY A 64 5.41 2.42 13.37
CA GLY A 64 5.27 1.46 12.28
C GLY A 64 6.49 0.54 12.14
N VAL A 65 7.05 0.50 10.93
CA VAL A 65 8.15 -0.41 10.54
C VAL A 65 9.48 -0.11 11.22
N PHE A 66 9.67 1.10 11.72
CA PHE A 66 10.93 1.51 12.37
C PHE A 66 11.06 1.03 13.80
N SER A 67 9.96 0.67 14.46
CA SER A 67 9.97 0.11 15.81
C SER A 67 10.71 -1.23 15.88
N GLY A 68 10.85 -1.96 14.77
CA GLY A 68 11.39 -3.30 14.73
C GLY A 68 10.49 -4.35 15.38
N ASP A 69 9.29 -3.98 15.82
CA ASP A 69 8.34 -4.88 16.46
C ASP A 69 7.90 -5.96 15.47
N ARG A 70 8.24 -7.21 15.79
CA ARG A 70 7.92 -8.40 15.01
C ARG A 70 6.42 -8.54 14.76
N GLN A 71 5.58 -8.20 15.74
CA GLN A 71 4.12 -8.32 15.58
C GLN A 71 3.59 -7.30 14.57
N ARG A 72 4.07 -6.06 14.61
CA ARG A 72 3.73 -5.05 13.59
C ARG A 72 4.23 -5.49 12.22
N LEU A 73 5.47 -5.95 12.13
CA LEU A 73 6.07 -6.39 10.88
C LEU A 73 5.38 -7.63 10.28
N ALA A 74 4.67 -8.45 11.08
CA ALA A 74 3.84 -9.56 10.60
C ALA A 74 2.56 -9.11 9.85
N SER A 75 2.20 -7.83 9.95
CA SER A 75 1.07 -7.22 9.25
C SER A 75 1.52 -6.13 8.27
N THR A 76 2.76 -6.21 7.78
CA THR A 76 3.30 -5.27 6.80
C THR A 76 3.80 -5.95 5.54
N ILE A 77 3.93 -5.19 4.46
CA ILE A 77 4.60 -5.63 3.24
C ILE A 77 5.63 -4.56 2.89
N ILE A 78 6.89 -4.99 2.81
CA ILE A 78 8.02 -4.10 2.60
C ILE A 78 8.54 -4.29 1.19
N THR A 79 8.61 -3.19 0.44
CA THR A 79 9.30 -3.13 -0.84
C THR A 79 10.54 -2.28 -0.66
N LEU A 80 11.71 -2.90 -0.73
CA LEU A 80 13.01 -2.25 -0.58
C LEU A 80 13.74 -2.22 -1.92
N ILE A 81 14.21 -1.05 -2.31
CA ILE A 81 15.06 -0.84 -3.48
C ILE A 81 16.49 -0.57 -3.00
N ALA A 82 17.43 -1.32 -3.54
CA ALA A 82 18.85 -1.19 -3.26
C ALA A 82 19.68 -1.12 -4.55
N ASP A 83 20.85 -0.50 -4.47
CA ASP A 83 21.85 -0.54 -5.52
C ASP A 83 22.39 -1.98 -5.67
N THR A 84 22.43 -2.49 -6.89
CA THR A 84 22.82 -3.88 -7.15
C THR A 84 24.31 -4.14 -6.88
N ALA A 85 25.18 -3.14 -7.09
CA ALA A 85 26.62 -3.32 -6.94
C ALA A 85 27.07 -3.22 -5.48
N THR A 86 26.49 -2.28 -4.74
CA THR A 86 26.90 -1.96 -3.35
C THR A 86 25.97 -2.54 -2.30
N GLY A 87 24.76 -2.97 -2.68
CA GLY A 87 23.72 -3.40 -1.74
C GLY A 87 23.11 -2.25 -0.92
N GLN A 88 23.50 -1.01 -1.20
CA GLN A 88 23.07 0.16 -0.44
C GLN A 88 21.56 0.40 -0.61
N PRO A 89 20.77 0.54 0.47
CA PRO A 89 19.35 0.80 0.37
C PRO A 89 19.11 2.25 -0.08
N ILE A 90 18.21 2.42 -1.04
CA ILE A 90 17.96 3.69 -1.73
C ILE A 90 16.55 4.20 -1.47
N ALA A 91 15.57 3.30 -1.46
CA ALA A 91 14.18 3.66 -1.26
C ALA A 91 13.41 2.48 -0.69
N PHE A 92 12.31 2.77 0.01
CA PHE A 92 11.37 1.73 0.38
C PHE A 92 9.92 2.21 0.39
N ASN A 93 9.01 1.24 0.32
CA ASN A 93 7.60 1.38 0.63
C ASN A 93 7.25 0.36 1.72
N ALA A 94 6.48 0.81 2.71
CA ALA A 94 5.97 0.00 3.80
C ALA A 94 4.44 0.02 3.79
N LEU A 95 3.81 -0.99 3.19
CA LEU A 95 2.37 -1.19 3.26
C LEU A 95 2.00 -1.81 4.60
N ALA A 96 0.83 -1.45 5.14
CA ALA A 96 0.24 -2.14 6.27
C ALA A 96 -1.04 -2.88 5.83
N LEU A 97 -1.30 -4.02 6.46
CA LEU A 97 -2.52 -4.81 6.28
C LEU A 97 -3.40 -4.60 7.51
N MET A 98 -4.59 -4.03 7.31
CA MET A 98 -5.54 -3.74 8.37
C MET A 98 -6.73 -4.69 8.26
N GLU A 99 -6.94 -5.51 9.28
CA GLU A 99 -8.10 -6.39 9.33
C GLU A 99 -9.38 -5.60 9.59
N THR A 100 -10.36 -5.78 8.72
CA THR A 100 -11.67 -5.12 8.77
C THR A 100 -12.77 -6.13 8.50
N ASP A 101 -14.00 -5.76 8.81
CA ASP A 101 -15.19 -6.57 8.60
C ASP A 101 -16.05 -5.87 7.54
N ILE A 102 -16.23 -6.53 6.40
CA ILE A 102 -17.02 -6.02 5.26
C ILE A 102 -18.06 -7.09 4.93
N ASP A 103 -19.34 -6.72 4.99
CA ASP A 103 -20.48 -7.61 4.71
C ASP A 103 -20.48 -8.90 5.56
N GLY A 104 -19.93 -8.83 6.77
CA GLY A 104 -19.82 -9.97 7.69
C GLY A 104 -18.57 -10.83 7.50
N ASP A 105 -17.77 -10.56 6.47
CA ASP A 105 -16.52 -11.26 6.19
C ASP A 105 -15.31 -10.46 6.65
N ARG A 106 -14.34 -11.15 7.25
CA ARG A 106 -13.03 -10.56 7.57
C ARG A 106 -12.23 -10.36 6.28
N GLN A 107 -11.86 -9.11 6.03
CA GLN A 107 -11.07 -8.69 4.87
C GLN A 107 -9.94 -7.75 5.28
N GLU A 108 -8.84 -7.80 4.53
CA GLU A 108 -7.70 -6.92 4.75
C GLU A 108 -7.78 -5.68 3.85
N VAL A 109 -7.74 -4.50 4.45
CA VAL A 109 -7.51 -3.24 3.74
C VAL A 109 -6.00 -3.02 3.65
N MET A 110 -5.49 -2.81 2.44
CA MET A 110 -4.07 -2.51 2.23
C MET A 110 -3.85 -1.00 2.35
N HIS A 111 -3.12 -0.58 3.37
CA HIS A 111 -2.69 0.81 3.50
C HIS A 111 -1.45 1.05 2.64
N LEU A 112 -1.50 2.05 1.74
CA LEU A 112 -0.37 2.43 0.87
C LEU A 112 0.87 2.87 1.66
N GLY A 113 0.66 3.32 2.89
CA GLY A 113 1.71 3.48 3.88
C GLY A 113 2.82 4.42 3.47
N LEU A 114 3.96 4.23 4.14
CA LEU A 114 5.08 5.15 4.07
C LEU A 114 5.94 4.85 2.84
N VAL A 115 6.28 5.89 2.09
CA VAL A 115 7.30 5.82 1.02
C VAL A 115 8.41 6.80 1.32
N MET A 116 9.63 6.28 1.31
CA MET A 116 10.84 7.06 1.48
C MET A 116 11.79 6.79 0.32
N VAL A 117 12.31 7.86 -0.25
CA VAL A 117 13.26 7.83 -1.36
C VAL A 117 14.40 8.76 -1.02
N ASP A 118 15.62 8.21 -1.00
CA ASP A 118 16.86 8.96 -0.79
C ASP A 118 16.87 10.20 -1.73
N PRO A 119 17.05 11.43 -1.18
CA PRO A 119 17.03 12.66 -1.96
C PRO A 119 17.97 12.65 -3.17
N GLY A 120 19.12 11.97 -3.07
CA GLY A 120 20.14 11.88 -4.13
C GLY A 120 19.70 11.11 -5.37
N VAL A 121 18.57 10.40 -5.33
CA VAL A 121 18.07 9.60 -6.47
C VAL A 121 16.62 9.90 -6.86
N ARG A 122 16.00 10.94 -6.27
CA ARG A 122 14.61 11.32 -6.57
C ARG A 122 14.45 11.66 -8.06
N GLY A 123 13.27 11.36 -8.62
CA GLY A 123 12.95 11.66 -10.03
C GLY A 123 13.26 10.54 -11.05
N LYS A 124 13.86 9.41 -10.63
CA LYS A 124 14.14 8.26 -11.52
C LYS A 124 12.94 7.33 -11.80
N GLY A 125 11.70 7.82 -11.65
CA GLY A 125 10.49 7.02 -11.86
C GLY A 125 10.21 5.93 -10.80
N LEU A 126 10.94 5.95 -9.67
CA LEU A 126 10.87 4.93 -8.62
C LEU A 126 9.51 4.88 -7.91
N SER A 127 8.77 5.98 -7.88
CA SER A 127 7.46 6.06 -7.20
C SER A 127 6.44 5.09 -7.77
N GLY A 128 6.42 4.85 -9.08
CA GLY A 128 5.51 3.88 -9.70
C GLY A 128 5.77 2.46 -9.20
N VAL A 129 7.05 2.07 -9.12
CA VAL A 129 7.47 0.76 -8.58
C VAL A 129 7.11 0.64 -7.09
N LEU A 130 7.37 1.68 -6.30
CA LEU A 130 7.16 1.66 -4.86
C LEU A 130 5.67 1.57 -4.48
N TYR A 131 4.80 2.32 -5.15
CA TYR A 131 3.37 2.35 -4.80
C TYR A 131 2.55 1.26 -5.49
N GLY A 132 2.77 1.03 -6.79
CA GLY A 132 1.81 0.24 -7.56
C GLY A 132 2.24 -1.20 -7.87
N LEU A 133 3.54 -1.50 -7.94
CA LEU A 133 3.97 -2.86 -8.28
C LEU A 133 3.61 -3.85 -7.19
N THR A 134 3.88 -3.49 -5.93
CA THR A 134 3.53 -4.30 -4.76
C THR A 134 2.03 -4.58 -4.72
N VAL A 135 1.22 -3.52 -4.88
CA VAL A 135 -0.24 -3.60 -4.85
C VAL A 135 -0.77 -4.46 -6.02
N LEU A 136 -0.19 -4.33 -7.22
CA LEU A 136 -0.50 -5.18 -8.37
C LEU A 136 -0.17 -6.65 -8.10
N ILE A 137 1.02 -6.96 -7.57
CA ILE A 137 1.43 -8.33 -7.22
C ILE A 137 0.47 -8.93 -6.20
N LEU A 138 0.03 -8.17 -5.21
CA LEU A 138 -0.92 -8.63 -4.20
C LEU A 138 -2.32 -8.85 -4.76
N PHE A 139 -2.77 -8.00 -5.67
CA PHE A 139 -4.01 -8.18 -6.39
C PHE A 139 -3.99 -9.45 -7.25
N LEU A 140 -2.89 -9.66 -7.98
CA LEU A 140 -2.63 -10.87 -8.77
C LEU A 140 -2.62 -12.14 -7.91
N ARG A 141 -1.84 -12.12 -6.82
CA ARG A 141 -1.75 -13.23 -5.85
C ARG A 141 -3.07 -13.49 -5.12
N GLY A 142 -3.89 -12.46 -4.96
CA GLY A 142 -5.25 -12.55 -4.44
C GLY A 142 -6.27 -13.13 -5.42
N GLY A 143 -5.84 -13.63 -6.58
CA GLY A 143 -6.71 -14.21 -7.60
C GLY A 143 -7.51 -13.15 -8.36
N LEU A 144 -6.97 -11.93 -8.51
CA LEU A 144 -7.62 -10.79 -9.17
C LEU A 144 -8.96 -10.38 -8.52
N ARG A 145 -9.12 -10.72 -7.24
CA ARG A 145 -10.27 -10.29 -6.45
C ARG A 145 -10.08 -8.84 -6.02
N THR A 146 -11.14 -8.06 -6.11
CA THR A 146 -11.15 -6.66 -5.69
C THR A 146 -10.69 -6.55 -4.23
N ARG A 147 -9.80 -5.60 -3.95
CA ARG A 147 -9.32 -5.33 -2.58
C ARG A 147 -9.43 -3.86 -2.27
N TRP A 148 -9.70 -3.56 -1.00
CA TRP A 148 -9.74 -2.20 -0.50
C TRP A 148 -8.33 -1.69 -0.20
N ILE A 149 -8.12 -0.44 -0.54
CA ILE A 149 -6.90 0.32 -0.31
C ILE A 149 -7.24 1.49 0.60
N SER A 150 -6.32 1.84 1.50
CA SER A 150 -6.37 3.12 2.22
C SER A 150 -5.11 3.94 1.97
N ASN A 151 -5.27 5.25 1.99
CA ASN A 151 -4.19 6.23 1.91
C ASN A 151 -4.45 7.33 2.94
N VAL A 152 -3.42 7.77 3.64
CA VAL A 152 -3.49 8.86 4.63
C VAL A 152 -2.41 9.87 4.24
N THR A 153 -2.82 11.09 3.93
CA THR A 153 -1.88 12.10 3.45
C THR A 153 -2.45 13.52 3.53
N GLN A 154 -1.56 14.51 3.62
CA GLN A 154 -1.85 15.91 3.35
C GLN A 154 -1.29 16.38 2.00
N VAL A 155 -0.72 15.47 1.19
CA VAL A 155 0.01 15.83 -0.04
C VAL A 155 -0.90 15.75 -1.26
N PRO A 156 -1.19 16.87 -1.96
CA PRO A 156 -2.08 16.88 -3.12
C PRO A 156 -1.68 15.91 -4.24
N ALA A 157 -0.38 15.79 -4.50
CA ALA A 157 0.13 14.85 -5.51
C ALA A 157 -0.24 13.38 -5.21
N VAL A 158 -0.26 12.99 -3.94
CA VAL A 158 -0.62 11.63 -3.51
C VAL A 158 -2.13 11.43 -3.59
N VAL A 159 -2.92 12.44 -3.20
CA VAL A 159 -4.37 12.42 -3.36
C VAL A 159 -4.77 12.20 -4.82
N GLY A 160 -4.17 12.97 -5.73
CA GLY A 160 -4.39 12.81 -7.17
C GLY A 160 -3.96 11.44 -7.69
N MET A 161 -2.77 10.96 -7.28
CA MET A 161 -2.30 9.63 -7.66
C MET A 161 -3.29 8.53 -7.28
N VAL A 162 -3.88 8.59 -6.08
CA VAL A 162 -4.87 7.59 -5.64
C VAL A 162 -6.13 7.65 -6.51
N CYS A 163 -6.67 8.84 -6.78
CA CYS A 163 -7.85 9.02 -7.63
C CYS A 163 -7.60 8.54 -9.08
N GLU A 164 -6.42 8.85 -9.64
CA GLU A 164 -6.06 8.46 -11.00
C GLU A 164 -5.78 6.96 -11.14
N THR A 165 -5.32 6.30 -10.08
CA THR A 165 -4.85 4.90 -10.12
C THR A 165 -5.94 3.91 -9.72
N PHE A 166 -6.67 4.18 -8.64
CA PHE A 166 -7.60 3.25 -8.03
C PHE A 166 -9.05 3.58 -8.40
N SER A 167 -9.94 2.61 -8.23
CA SER A 167 -11.37 2.76 -8.51
C SER A 167 -12.10 3.18 -7.23
N ASP A 168 -13.22 3.90 -7.37
CA ASP A 168 -14.06 4.36 -6.26
C ASP A 168 -13.26 5.04 -5.14
N ALA A 169 -12.34 5.95 -5.50
CA ALA A 169 -11.59 6.71 -4.51
C ALA A 169 -12.51 7.72 -3.81
N PHE A 170 -12.57 7.66 -2.48
CA PHE A 170 -13.25 8.63 -1.63
C PHE A 170 -12.38 9.03 -0.44
N PRO A 171 -12.26 10.32 -0.11
CA PRO A 171 -12.84 11.44 -0.84
C PRO A 171 -12.02 11.78 -2.11
N SER A 172 -12.68 12.35 -3.11
CA SER A 172 -12.08 12.79 -4.39
C SER A 172 -12.75 14.09 -4.86
N PRO A 173 -12.03 14.99 -5.55
CA PRO A 173 -12.65 16.14 -6.23
C PRO A 173 -13.45 15.77 -7.48
N ASP A 174 -13.49 14.50 -7.89
CA ASP A 174 -14.21 14.08 -9.09
C ASP A 174 -15.73 14.27 -8.96
N PRO A 175 -16.42 14.83 -9.97
CA PRO A 175 -17.86 15.02 -9.95
C PRO A 175 -18.62 13.71 -9.70
N GLY A 176 -19.62 13.78 -8.83
CA GLY A 176 -20.46 12.61 -8.51
C GLY A 176 -19.85 11.64 -7.51
N THR A 177 -18.62 11.86 -7.04
CA THR A 177 -18.03 11.10 -5.95
C THR A 177 -18.84 11.29 -4.67
N ARG A 178 -19.21 10.18 -4.02
CA ARG A 178 -20.00 10.18 -2.78
C ARG A 178 -19.43 9.17 -1.80
N GLN A 179 -19.56 9.48 -0.51
CA GLN A 179 -19.27 8.52 0.55
C GLN A 179 -20.33 7.40 0.49
N SER A 180 -19.91 6.19 0.15
CA SER A 180 -20.78 5.03 0.32
C SER A 180 -20.77 4.56 1.77
N PHE A 181 -21.76 3.74 2.13
CA PHE A 181 -21.79 3.08 3.45
C PHE A 181 -20.50 2.28 3.72
N THR A 182 -19.96 1.59 2.70
CA THR A 182 -18.72 0.83 2.83
C THR A 182 -17.53 1.74 3.13
N HIS A 183 -17.43 2.91 2.49
CA HIS A 183 -16.38 3.89 2.79
C HIS A 183 -16.46 4.33 4.26
N LEU A 184 -17.65 4.74 4.71
CA LEU A 184 -17.86 5.19 6.09
C LEU A 184 -17.57 4.07 7.11
N SER A 185 -18.07 2.87 6.85
CA SER A 185 -17.86 1.70 7.73
C SER A 185 -16.38 1.35 7.84
N LEU A 186 -15.66 1.29 6.72
CA LEU A 186 -14.23 1.01 6.71
C LEU A 186 -13.44 2.10 7.43
N ALA A 187 -13.73 3.37 7.17
CA ALA A 187 -13.03 4.48 7.81
C ALA A 187 -13.20 4.46 9.33
N ARG A 188 -14.42 4.21 9.83
CA ARG A 188 -14.70 4.01 11.27
C ARG A 188 -13.91 2.86 11.86
N GLN A 189 -13.90 1.72 11.18
CA GLN A 189 -13.19 0.53 11.67
C GLN A 189 -11.67 0.75 11.71
N ILE A 190 -11.12 1.41 10.70
CA ILE A 190 -9.71 1.78 10.60
C ILE A 190 -9.35 2.76 11.73
N MET A 191 -10.10 3.84 11.90
CA MET A 191 -9.78 4.84 12.93
C MET A 191 -9.95 4.31 14.35
N ARG A 192 -10.89 3.38 14.56
CA ARG A 192 -11.10 2.75 15.87
C ARG A 192 -10.01 1.74 16.24
N ARG A 193 -9.54 0.93 15.29
CA ARG A 193 -8.67 -0.23 15.57
C ARG A 193 -7.22 -0.06 15.11
N HIS A 194 -7.01 0.73 14.08
CA HIS A 194 -5.76 0.75 13.31
C HIS A 194 -5.11 2.12 13.22
N ARG A 195 -5.60 3.14 13.94
CA ARG A 195 -5.02 4.51 13.90
C ARG A 195 -3.50 4.55 14.18
N ALA A 196 -2.99 3.62 14.98
CA ALA A 196 -1.56 3.51 15.28
C ALA A 196 -0.70 3.20 14.03
N VAL A 197 -1.29 2.64 12.96
CA VAL A 197 -0.62 2.43 11.67
C VAL A 197 -0.14 3.76 11.06
N PHE A 198 -0.87 4.84 11.32
CA PHE A 198 -0.59 6.17 10.78
C PHE A 198 0.34 7.00 11.67
N GLY A 199 0.73 6.48 12.84
CA GLY A 199 1.56 7.22 13.79
C GLY A 199 0.84 8.36 14.52
N VAL A 200 -0.49 8.47 14.42
CA VAL A 200 -1.25 9.55 15.06
C VAL A 200 -1.31 9.38 16.58
N GLY A 201 -1.14 10.48 17.31
CA GLY A 201 -1.29 10.54 18.77
C GLY A 201 -2.75 10.40 19.23
N PRO A 202 -3.03 10.11 20.52
CA PRO A 202 -4.38 9.92 21.07
C PRO A 202 -5.35 11.11 20.87
N GLU A 203 -4.83 12.32 20.82
CA GLU A 203 -5.54 13.59 20.59
C GLU A 203 -6.04 13.76 19.16
N ALA A 204 -5.54 12.98 18.20
CA ALA A 204 -6.02 13.04 16.83
C ALA A 204 -7.50 12.63 16.76
N GLY A 205 -8.30 13.45 16.09
CA GLY A 205 -9.72 13.22 15.87
C GLY A 205 -10.01 12.60 14.50
N PHE A 206 -11.27 12.28 14.24
CA PHE A 206 -11.72 11.84 12.92
C PHE A 206 -13.04 12.51 12.56
N ASP A 207 -13.01 13.33 11.50
CA ASP A 207 -14.19 13.88 10.86
C ASP A 207 -14.70 12.88 9.82
N GLU A 208 -15.74 12.14 10.18
CA GLU A 208 -16.31 11.08 9.35
C GLU A 208 -16.95 11.60 8.05
N ALA A 209 -17.53 12.80 8.09
CA ALA A 209 -18.26 13.37 6.96
C ALA A 209 -17.29 13.79 5.85
N ARG A 210 -16.13 14.31 6.23
CA ARG A 210 -15.07 14.73 5.31
C ARG A 210 -14.00 13.66 5.08
N SER A 211 -14.00 12.59 5.89
CA SER A 211 -12.95 11.58 5.92
C SER A 211 -11.57 12.20 6.18
N VAL A 212 -11.49 13.05 7.22
CA VAL A 212 -10.28 13.77 7.61
C VAL A 212 -9.87 13.36 9.02
N ILE A 213 -8.61 12.97 9.17
CA ILE A 213 -7.97 12.77 10.47
C ILE A 213 -7.47 14.13 10.92
N THR A 214 -8.03 14.65 12.01
CA THR A 214 -7.65 15.97 12.52
C THR A 214 -6.46 15.86 13.45
N ASN A 215 -5.54 16.82 13.38
CA ASN A 215 -4.37 16.87 14.26
C ASN A 215 -3.53 15.57 14.21
N ALA A 216 -3.29 15.05 13.00
CA ALA A 216 -2.70 13.74 12.73
C ALA A 216 -1.20 13.62 13.09
N TYR A 217 -0.50 14.74 13.23
CA TYR A 217 0.95 14.82 13.42
C TYR A 217 1.28 15.19 14.87
N THR A 218 0.88 14.32 15.79
CA THR A 218 1.04 14.51 17.25
C THR A 218 1.53 13.26 17.98
N GLY A 219 2.10 12.31 17.25
CA GLY A 219 2.59 11.04 17.77
C GLY A 219 3.95 10.70 17.19
N GLY A 220 4.02 9.59 16.47
CA GLY A 220 5.27 9.18 15.81
C GLY A 220 5.48 9.83 14.43
N SER A 221 4.45 10.49 13.90
CA SER A 221 4.45 11.05 12.54
C SER A 221 4.91 12.51 12.46
N ASP A 222 5.23 13.16 13.57
CA ASP A 222 5.40 14.62 13.69
C ASP A 222 6.37 15.23 12.66
N ASP A 223 7.50 14.55 12.43
CA ASP A 223 8.54 14.99 11.47
C ASP A 223 8.09 14.88 9.99
N LEU A 224 6.89 14.34 9.73
CA LEU A 224 6.28 14.27 8.41
C LEU A 224 5.30 15.41 8.15
N LYS A 225 5.02 16.28 9.14
CA LYS A 225 4.12 17.41 8.97
C LYS A 225 4.68 18.38 7.92
N LYS A 226 3.84 18.76 6.96
CA LYS A 226 4.19 19.71 5.89
C LYS A 226 3.21 20.86 5.89
N THR A 227 3.70 22.05 5.59
CA THR A 227 2.83 23.14 5.20
C THR A 227 2.26 22.88 3.80
N PHE A 228 1.16 23.55 3.45
CA PHE A 228 0.64 23.49 2.08
C PHE A 228 1.72 23.93 1.08
N ALA A 229 2.56 24.91 1.39
CA ALA A 229 3.61 25.39 0.49
C ALA A 229 4.68 24.31 0.20
N GLU A 230 5.04 23.51 1.21
CA GLU A 230 6.03 22.43 1.08
C GLU A 230 5.46 21.14 0.48
N ALA A 231 4.15 20.91 0.64
CA ALA A 231 3.48 19.73 0.12
C ALA A 231 3.54 19.70 -1.42
N ALA A 232 4.05 18.59 -1.96
CA ALA A 232 4.17 18.39 -3.40
C ALA A 232 2.82 18.54 -4.11
N LYS A 233 2.77 19.45 -5.08
CA LYS A 233 1.56 19.75 -5.84
C LYS A 233 1.29 18.69 -6.88
N HIS A 234 0.00 18.44 -7.12
CA HIS A 234 -0.42 17.70 -8.29
C HIS A 234 -0.37 18.59 -9.53
N ARG A 235 -0.15 17.98 -10.70
CA ARG A 235 -0.14 18.68 -12.00
C ARG A 235 -1.49 19.32 -12.36
N GLU A 236 -2.58 18.70 -11.89
CA GLU A 236 -3.95 19.18 -12.08
C GLU A 236 -4.40 19.95 -10.84
N GLU A 237 -4.75 21.22 -11.03
CA GLU A 237 -5.03 22.16 -9.94
C GLU A 237 -6.22 21.74 -9.06
N ARG A 238 -7.17 20.99 -9.60
CA ARG A 238 -8.33 20.51 -8.84
C ARG A 238 -7.96 19.74 -7.57
N TYR A 239 -6.87 18.96 -7.59
CA TYR A 239 -6.42 18.23 -6.41
C TYR A 239 -5.73 19.15 -5.39
N ASN A 240 -5.02 20.16 -5.87
CA ASN A 240 -4.39 21.18 -5.02
C ASN A 240 -5.46 22.00 -4.30
N ALA A 241 -6.44 22.50 -5.04
CA ALA A 241 -7.58 23.25 -4.51
C ALA A 241 -8.42 22.41 -3.55
N PHE A 242 -8.67 21.14 -3.88
CA PHE A 242 -9.39 20.21 -3.02
C PHE A 242 -8.71 20.03 -1.67
N CYS A 243 -7.40 19.75 -1.65
CA CYS A 243 -6.68 19.58 -0.39
C CYS A 243 -6.57 20.88 0.40
N ALA A 244 -6.40 22.02 -0.28
CA ALA A 244 -6.35 23.34 0.35
C ALA A 244 -7.68 23.71 1.03
N GLY A 245 -8.81 23.37 0.43
CA GLY A 245 -10.13 23.61 1.00
C GLY A 245 -10.56 22.59 2.05
N LEU A 246 -10.06 21.36 1.97
CA LEU A 246 -10.45 20.26 2.86
C LEU A 246 -9.67 20.25 4.17
N LEU A 247 -8.37 20.54 4.13
CA LEU A 247 -7.42 20.29 5.23
C LEU A 247 -6.97 21.58 5.92
N ASP A 248 -6.88 21.53 7.25
CA ASP A 248 -6.13 22.51 8.03
C ASP A 248 -4.67 22.04 8.21
N TYR A 249 -3.78 22.54 7.36
CA TYR A 249 -2.34 22.24 7.42
C TYR A 249 -1.67 22.81 8.69
N GLY A 250 -2.21 23.88 9.26
CA GLY A 250 -1.71 24.48 10.50
C GLY A 250 -1.95 23.56 11.68
N ARG A 251 -3.15 23.01 11.79
CA ARG A 251 -3.47 21.93 12.74
C ARG A 251 -2.72 20.65 12.42
N GLY A 252 -2.52 20.34 11.13
CA GLY A 252 -1.88 19.11 10.67
C GLY A 252 -2.90 18.02 10.39
N ASP A 253 -3.89 18.34 9.57
CA ASP A 253 -4.90 17.39 9.13
C ASP A 253 -4.40 16.51 7.98
N ASP A 254 -4.83 15.25 7.96
CA ASP A 254 -4.64 14.33 6.83
C ASP A 254 -5.98 13.87 6.28
N VAL A 255 -6.06 13.71 4.96
CA VAL A 255 -7.20 13.02 4.35
C VAL A 255 -7.01 11.51 4.43
N LEU A 256 -8.01 10.80 4.94
CA LEU A 256 -8.11 9.34 4.83
C LEU A 256 -8.90 9.01 3.57
N GLN A 257 -8.17 8.63 2.51
CA GLN A 257 -8.77 8.12 1.29
C GLN A 257 -8.91 6.60 1.34
N LEU A 258 -10.07 6.12 0.89
CA LEU A 258 -10.37 4.72 0.67
C LEU A 258 -10.66 4.54 -0.82
N ALA A 259 -10.12 3.47 -1.40
CA ALA A 259 -10.30 3.15 -2.80
C ALA A 259 -10.23 1.64 -3.01
N ARG A 260 -10.38 1.18 -4.25
CA ARG A 260 -10.30 -0.23 -4.60
C ARG A 260 -9.28 -0.48 -5.70
N ILE A 261 -8.51 -1.56 -5.56
CA ILE A 261 -7.85 -2.17 -6.71
C ILE A 261 -8.75 -3.25 -7.30
N ASP A 262 -9.07 -3.08 -8.57
CA ASP A 262 -9.84 -3.99 -9.42
C ASP A 262 -9.14 -4.12 -10.79
N LEU A 263 -9.78 -4.80 -11.74
CA LEU A 263 -9.21 -4.98 -13.09
C LEU A 263 -9.04 -3.65 -13.85
N PRO A 264 -10.02 -2.72 -13.86
CA PRO A 264 -9.80 -1.38 -14.39
C PRO A 264 -8.61 -0.64 -13.78
N ALA A 265 -8.47 -0.63 -12.46
CA ALA A 265 -7.34 -0.01 -11.76
C ALA A 265 -6.01 -0.68 -12.12
N ALA A 266 -5.95 -2.02 -12.11
CA ALA A 266 -4.77 -2.78 -12.50
C ALA A 266 -4.36 -2.49 -13.95
N ARG A 267 -5.32 -2.38 -14.87
CA ARG A 267 -5.08 -2.00 -16.26
C ARG A 267 -4.53 -0.57 -16.37
N ARG A 268 -5.14 0.40 -15.67
CA ARG A 268 -4.64 1.80 -15.64
C ARG A 268 -3.19 1.87 -15.17
N TYR A 269 -2.87 1.14 -14.10
CA TYR A 269 -1.52 1.06 -13.58
C TYR A 269 -0.53 0.42 -14.59
N LEU A 270 -0.90 -0.71 -15.20
CA LEU A 270 -0.08 -1.42 -16.19
C LEU A 270 0.24 -0.56 -17.42
N ILE A 271 -0.73 0.21 -17.90
CA ILE A 271 -0.58 1.03 -19.10
C ILE A 271 0.15 2.36 -18.79
N GLY A 272 -0.12 2.96 -17.63
CA GLY A 272 0.29 4.33 -17.33
C GLY A 272 1.56 4.49 -16.49
N GLN A 273 1.93 3.50 -15.65
CA GLN A 273 2.92 3.72 -14.58
C GLN A 273 4.11 2.74 -14.57
N LEU A 274 4.03 1.60 -15.25
CA LEU A 274 5.15 0.67 -15.33
C LEU A 274 6.17 1.09 -16.42
N PRO A 275 7.48 1.12 -16.13
CA PRO A 275 8.50 1.39 -17.13
C PRO A 275 8.42 0.37 -18.27
N ARG A 276 8.50 0.81 -19.54
CA ARG A 276 8.38 -0.06 -20.73
C ARG A 276 9.36 -1.24 -20.72
N GLY A 277 10.50 -1.14 -20.03
CA GLY A 277 11.47 -2.22 -19.87
C GLY A 277 11.07 -3.35 -18.92
N SER A 278 10.04 -3.18 -18.09
CA SER A 278 9.54 -4.17 -17.12
C SER A 278 8.39 -5.04 -17.66
N LEU A 279 7.91 -4.72 -18.87
CA LEU A 279 6.75 -5.34 -19.50
C LEU A 279 6.88 -6.85 -19.79
N PRO A 280 8.03 -7.42 -20.21
CA PRO A 280 8.09 -8.85 -20.56
C PRO A 280 7.90 -9.77 -19.34
N ALA A 281 8.45 -9.41 -18.19
CA ALA A 281 8.35 -10.20 -16.96
C ALA A 281 6.94 -10.12 -16.35
N VAL A 282 6.33 -8.93 -16.36
CA VAL A 282 4.95 -8.71 -15.89
C VAL A 282 3.93 -9.27 -16.88
N ALA A 283 4.17 -9.21 -18.19
CA ALA A 283 3.31 -9.82 -19.21
C ALA A 283 3.36 -11.35 -19.16
N GLY A 284 4.54 -11.95 -18.91
CA GLY A 284 4.67 -13.39 -18.70
C GLY A 284 3.93 -13.87 -17.44
N ALA A 285 4.09 -13.16 -16.32
CA ALA A 285 3.35 -13.45 -15.09
C ALA A 285 1.84 -13.19 -15.26
N GLY A 286 1.47 -12.12 -15.95
CA GLY A 286 0.09 -11.75 -16.25
C GLY A 286 -0.62 -12.74 -17.17
N LEU A 287 0.01 -13.18 -18.26
CA LEU A 287 -0.51 -14.19 -19.17
C LEU A 287 -0.69 -15.54 -18.46
N PHE A 288 0.28 -15.93 -17.63
CA PHE A 288 0.19 -17.14 -16.82
C PHE A 288 -0.94 -17.07 -15.79
N LEU A 289 -1.09 -15.94 -15.09
CA LEU A 289 -2.20 -15.71 -14.16
C LEU A 289 -3.56 -15.61 -14.86
N LEU A 290 -3.59 -15.14 -16.10
CA LEU A 290 -4.78 -15.13 -16.95
C LEU A 290 -5.16 -16.55 -17.38
N LEU A 291 -4.17 -17.39 -17.69
CA LEU A 291 -4.35 -18.85 -17.86
C LEU A 291 -4.86 -19.50 -16.57
N GLN A 292 -4.26 -19.13 -15.43
CA GLN A 292 -4.66 -19.56 -14.10
C GLN A 292 -6.08 -19.08 -13.79
N ARG A 293 -6.52 -17.92 -14.29
CA ARG A 293 -7.88 -17.37 -14.15
C ARG A 293 -8.90 -18.00 -15.08
N LEU A 294 -8.51 -18.73 -16.11
CA LEU A 294 -9.45 -19.57 -16.86
C LEU A 294 -9.67 -20.92 -16.14
N ILE A 295 -8.63 -21.41 -15.46
CA ILE A 295 -8.64 -22.73 -14.81
C ILE A 295 -9.11 -22.64 -13.34
N LEU A 296 -8.73 -21.60 -12.60
CA LEU A 296 -9.04 -21.44 -11.18
C LEU A 296 -10.50 -21.18 -10.90
N PRO A 297 -11.27 -20.34 -11.63
CA PRO A 297 -12.70 -20.20 -11.38
C PRO A 297 -13.44 -21.51 -11.60
N VAL A 298 -13.00 -22.34 -12.56
CA VAL A 298 -13.53 -23.69 -12.74
C VAL A 298 -13.19 -24.57 -11.54
N LEU A 299 -11.94 -24.59 -11.09
CA LEU A 299 -11.52 -25.32 -9.88
C LEU A 299 -12.18 -24.80 -8.59
N HIS A 300 -12.40 -23.49 -8.49
CA HIS A 300 -12.99 -22.82 -7.35
C HIS A 300 -14.51 -22.97 -7.29
N TRP A 301 -15.19 -23.02 -8.44
CA TRP A 301 -16.60 -23.41 -8.50
C TRP A 301 -16.77 -24.87 -8.05
N LEU A 302 -15.80 -25.72 -8.38
CA LEU A 302 -15.76 -27.11 -7.92
C LEU A 302 -15.23 -27.28 -6.47
N ASP A 303 -14.66 -26.23 -5.86
CA ASP A 303 -14.15 -26.25 -4.49
C ASP A 303 -15.29 -25.97 -3.50
N THR A 304 -15.85 -27.05 -2.98
CA THR A 304 -16.94 -27.01 -1.99
C THR A 304 -16.47 -26.66 -0.57
N GLY A 305 -15.18 -26.42 -0.34
CA GLY A 305 -14.61 -26.16 0.99
C GLY A 305 -14.50 -24.69 1.39
N ARG A 306 -14.83 -23.73 0.51
CA ARG A 306 -14.70 -22.29 0.79
C ARG A 306 -15.95 -21.48 0.48
N SER A 307 -16.19 -20.42 1.26
CA SER A 307 -17.31 -19.50 1.02
C SER A 307 -17.03 -18.57 -0.18
N PHE A 308 -18.08 -18.30 -0.95
CA PHE A 308 -18.11 -17.40 -2.09
C PHE A 308 -19.22 -16.36 -1.92
N GLY A 309 -18.97 -15.31 -1.14
CA GLY A 309 -19.96 -14.27 -0.84
C GLY A 309 -21.17 -14.88 -0.14
N THR A 310 -22.33 -14.89 -0.78
CA THR A 310 -23.54 -15.52 -0.24
C THR A 310 -23.52 -17.05 -0.28
N LEU A 311 -22.64 -17.67 -1.08
CA LEU A 311 -22.53 -19.12 -1.20
C LEU A 311 -21.67 -19.68 -0.05
N ARG A 312 -22.24 -20.61 0.71
CA ARG A 312 -21.57 -21.28 1.83
C ARG A 312 -20.86 -22.57 1.36
N PRO A 313 -19.75 -22.96 2.01
CA PRO A 313 -19.12 -24.25 1.74
C PRO A 313 -20.07 -25.41 2.06
N ALA A 314 -19.94 -26.54 1.34
CA ALA A 314 -20.80 -27.71 1.50
C ALA A 314 -20.49 -28.51 2.78
N LYS A 315 -19.29 -28.32 3.36
CA LYS A 315 -18.94 -28.85 4.68
C LYS A 315 -18.44 -27.70 5.56
N ASP A 316 -19.13 -27.49 6.68
CA ASP A 316 -18.56 -26.71 7.77
C ASP A 316 -17.29 -27.44 8.26
N SER A 317 -16.14 -26.77 8.20
CA SER A 317 -14.93 -27.26 8.88
C SER A 317 -15.12 -27.10 10.39
N LYS A 318 -15.92 -27.97 10.99
CA LYS A 318 -15.91 -28.29 12.42
C LYS A 318 -15.50 -29.75 12.60
N ALA A 319 -14.18 -29.94 12.74
CA ALA A 319 -13.51 -30.88 13.62
C ALA A 319 -12.02 -30.50 13.61
#